data_AF-A0A395V0P0-F1
#
_entry.id   AF-A0A395V0P0-F1
#
_cell.length_a   1.000
_cell.length_b   1.000
_cell.length_c   1.000
_cell.angle_alpha   90.00
_cell.angle_beta   90.00
_cell.angle_gamma   90.00
#
_symmetry.space_group_name_H-M   'P 1'
#
loop_
_entity.id
_entity.type
_entity.pdbx_description
1 polymer ?
#
loop_
_entity_poly.entity_id
_entity_poly.type
_entity_poly.pdbx_seq_one_letter_code
_entity_poly.pdbx_strand_id
1 'polypeptide(L)'
;MSTRVSSATNLSATYFMRNFYSNNRDAMKSSKRKEYSITELAYDDSTALHRAAKKLKNYKYSDDENTDNIRGTVMALVDTYNNSIDSASNSSSSSMKRYAKQLKKLAGKYSDELENIGITINKDGTLKANEELVKKADADTLNSLFGNDNDFTSSLYRVSRQMSSSSYDDYYTSLRAGSNINLTV
;
A
#
# COMPACT_ATOMS: atom_id res chain seq x y z
N MET A 1 -42.48 2.38 -6.66
CA MET A 1 -41.23 2.78 -6.01
C MET A 1 -40.28 1.60 -6.10
N SER A 2 -39.27 1.65 -6.99
CA SER A 2 -38.32 0.54 -7.18
C SER A 2 -37.10 0.83 -6.31
N THR A 3 -37.01 0.21 -5.13
CA THR A 3 -35.77 0.16 -4.38
C THR A 3 -34.80 -0.73 -5.17
N ARG A 4 -33.95 -0.09 -5.99
CA ARG A 4 -32.74 -0.76 -6.46
C ARG A 4 -31.89 -0.99 -5.20
N VAL A 5 -32.01 -2.16 -4.62
CA VAL A 5 -30.96 -2.72 -3.76
C VAL A 5 -29.79 -2.96 -4.71
N SER A 6 -28.97 -1.92 -4.89
CA SER A 6 -27.58 -2.15 -5.30
C SER A 6 -27.05 -3.18 -4.31
N SER A 7 -26.60 -4.32 -4.81
CA SER A 7 -25.92 -5.30 -3.98
C SER A 7 -24.45 -4.98 -4.16
N ALA A 8 -23.92 -3.99 -3.44
CA ALA A 8 -22.49 -3.78 -3.53
C ALA A 8 -21.77 -5.04 -3.06
N THR A 9 -20.90 -5.51 -3.92
CA THR A 9 -19.93 -6.54 -3.56
C THR A 9 -18.90 -5.91 -2.62
N ASN A 10 -18.89 -6.36 -1.37
CA ASN A 10 -17.84 -6.07 -0.41
C ASN A 10 -16.62 -6.96 -0.70
N LEU A 11 -15.51 -6.33 -1.05
CA LEU A 11 -14.30 -7.01 -1.50
C LEU A 11 -13.30 -7.14 -0.34
N SER A 12 -12.59 -8.27 -0.28
CA SER A 12 -11.60 -8.52 0.78
C SER A 12 -10.30 -7.75 0.56
N ALA A 13 -9.51 -7.56 1.62
CA ALA A 13 -8.15 -7.00 1.51
C ALA A 13 -7.28 -7.75 0.49
N THR A 14 -7.38 -9.09 0.47
CA THR A 14 -6.68 -9.95 -0.51
C THR A 14 -7.11 -9.67 -1.96
N TYR A 15 -8.36 -9.27 -2.20
CA TYR A 15 -8.79 -8.85 -3.54
C TYR A 15 -8.08 -7.56 -3.95
N PHE A 16 -8.04 -6.56 -3.07
CA PHE A 16 -7.36 -5.29 -3.35
C PHE A 16 -5.85 -5.47 -3.53
N MET A 17 -5.18 -6.25 -2.68
CA MET A 17 -3.76 -6.56 -2.86
C MET A 17 -3.48 -7.22 -4.21
N ARG A 18 -4.31 -8.18 -4.66
CA ARG A 18 -4.15 -8.79 -6.00
C ARG A 18 -4.22 -7.78 -7.13
N ASN A 19 -4.98 -6.71 -6.96
CA ASN A 19 -5.04 -5.60 -7.94
C ASN A 19 -3.83 -4.67 -7.83
N PHE A 20 -3.30 -4.42 -6.63
CA PHE A 20 -2.10 -3.61 -6.45
C PHE A 20 -0.86 -4.30 -7.00
N TYR A 21 -0.73 -5.60 -6.77
CA TYR A 21 0.33 -6.47 -7.27
C TYR A 21 -0.02 -7.07 -8.64
N SER A 22 -0.73 -6.35 -9.51
CA SER A 22 -1.17 -6.88 -10.81
C SER A 22 -0.01 -7.34 -11.72
N ASN A 23 1.20 -6.80 -11.52
CA ASN A 23 2.39 -7.19 -12.27
C ASN A 23 2.96 -8.53 -11.80
N ASN A 24 2.95 -8.76 -10.48
CA ASN A 24 3.47 -9.95 -9.84
C ASN A 24 2.66 -10.28 -8.59
N ARG A 25 1.61 -11.10 -8.77
CA ARG A 25 0.69 -11.46 -7.67
C ARG A 25 1.30 -12.42 -6.66
N ASP A 26 2.43 -13.03 -6.96
CA ASP A 26 3.10 -13.92 -6.02
C ASP A 26 3.97 -13.13 -5.03
N ALA A 27 4.47 -11.95 -5.41
CA ALA A 27 5.18 -11.05 -4.49
C ALA A 27 4.35 -10.59 -3.28
N MET A 28 3.01 -10.57 -3.36
CA MET A 28 2.17 -10.29 -2.18
C MET A 28 2.07 -11.45 -1.19
N LYS A 29 2.41 -12.68 -1.59
CA LYS A 29 2.31 -13.87 -0.73
C LYS A 29 3.60 -14.05 0.05
N SER A 30 3.52 -13.96 1.37
CA SER A 30 4.68 -14.15 2.27
C SER A 30 5.49 -15.43 1.98
N SER A 31 4.82 -16.53 1.63
CA SER A 31 5.44 -17.82 1.30
C SER A 31 6.30 -17.80 0.03
N LYS A 32 6.02 -16.88 -0.90
CA LYS A 32 6.67 -16.78 -2.22
C LYS A 32 7.74 -15.70 -2.28
N ARG A 33 7.73 -14.72 -1.39
CA ARG A 33 8.67 -13.58 -1.39
C ARG A 33 10.15 -14.00 -1.40
N LYS A 34 10.50 -15.11 -0.76
CA LYS A 34 11.87 -15.67 -0.74
C LYS A 34 12.41 -16.14 -2.11
N GLU A 35 11.52 -16.31 -3.09
CA GLU A 35 11.86 -16.73 -4.46
C GLU A 35 12.35 -15.54 -5.32
N TYR A 36 12.19 -14.31 -4.81
CA TYR A 36 12.52 -13.05 -5.48
C TYR A 36 13.72 -12.36 -4.85
N SER A 37 14.45 -11.59 -5.66
CA SER A 37 15.50 -10.71 -5.16
C SER A 37 14.90 -9.51 -4.42
N ILE A 38 15.66 -8.90 -3.51
CA ILE A 38 15.22 -7.67 -2.83
C ILE A 38 14.97 -6.53 -3.83
N THR A 39 15.75 -6.44 -4.91
CA THR A 39 15.56 -5.42 -5.95
C THR A 39 14.22 -5.60 -6.68
N GLU A 40 13.86 -6.85 -6.98
CA GLU A 40 12.58 -7.17 -7.62
C GLU A 40 11.40 -6.90 -6.69
N LEU A 41 11.48 -7.35 -5.42
CA LEU A 41 10.46 -7.04 -4.42
C LEU A 41 10.32 -5.53 -4.20
N ALA A 42 11.42 -4.78 -4.16
CA ALA A 42 11.39 -3.33 -4.03
C ALA A 42 10.64 -2.64 -5.19
N TYR A 43 10.75 -3.17 -6.40
CA TYR A 43 10.02 -2.69 -7.56
C TYR A 43 8.53 -3.05 -7.50
N ASP A 44 8.21 -4.31 -7.21
CA ASP A 44 6.82 -4.78 -7.13
C ASP A 44 6.05 -4.10 -5.97
N ASP A 45 6.65 -4.08 -4.78
CA ASP A 45 6.05 -3.52 -3.57
C ASP A 45 5.80 -2.01 -3.72
N SER A 46 6.78 -1.26 -4.23
CA SER A 46 6.64 0.19 -4.42
C SER A 46 5.59 0.56 -5.47
N THR A 47 5.49 -0.24 -6.53
CA THR A 47 4.46 -0.09 -7.56
C THR A 47 3.07 -0.41 -6.99
N ALA A 48 2.96 -1.47 -6.19
CA ALA A 48 1.75 -1.83 -5.48
C ALA A 48 1.33 -0.74 -4.47
N LEU A 49 2.27 -0.20 -3.69
CA LEU A 49 2.01 0.89 -2.74
C LEU A 49 1.50 2.14 -3.46
N HIS A 50 2.10 2.47 -4.60
CA HIS A 50 1.63 3.59 -5.42
C HIS A 50 0.20 3.39 -5.90
N ARG A 51 -0.16 2.18 -6.34
CA ARG A 51 -1.53 1.83 -6.74
C ARG A 51 -2.50 1.90 -5.57
N ALA A 52 -2.12 1.42 -4.39
CA ALA A 52 -2.93 1.49 -3.18
C ALA A 52 -3.22 2.95 -2.79
N ALA A 53 -2.19 3.79 -2.75
CA ALA A 53 -2.31 5.21 -2.46
C ALA A 53 -3.19 5.93 -3.50
N LYS A 54 -3.01 5.63 -4.79
CA LYS A 54 -3.85 6.17 -5.88
C LYS A 54 -5.30 5.74 -5.74
N LYS A 55 -5.56 4.48 -5.37
CA LYS A 55 -6.92 3.97 -5.20
C LYS A 55 -7.64 4.69 -4.06
N LEU A 56 -6.97 4.86 -2.91
CA LEU A 56 -7.50 5.61 -1.77
C LEU A 56 -7.81 7.06 -2.10
N LYS A 57 -6.86 7.73 -2.77
CA LYS A 57 -7.04 9.11 -3.21
C LYS A 57 -8.25 9.34 -4.11
N ASN A 58 -8.62 8.31 -4.90
CA ASN A 58 -9.67 8.40 -5.91
C ASN A 58 -11.04 7.88 -5.43
N TYR A 59 -11.17 7.41 -4.19
CA TYR A 59 -12.49 7.09 -3.66
C TYR A 59 -13.33 8.35 -3.50
N LYS A 60 -14.64 8.19 -3.71
CA LYS A 60 -15.62 9.10 -3.15
C LYS A 60 -15.93 8.60 -1.75
N TYR A 61 -15.73 9.44 -0.76
CA TYR A 61 -16.05 9.13 0.62
C TYR A 61 -17.48 9.60 0.86
N SER A 62 -18.41 8.66 0.77
CA SER A 62 -19.82 8.84 1.08
C SER A 62 -20.26 7.68 1.98
N ASP A 63 -21.25 7.92 2.83
CA ASP A 63 -21.87 6.90 3.70
C ASP A 63 -22.76 5.96 2.87
N ASP A 64 -22.12 5.20 1.97
CA ASP A 64 -22.76 4.18 1.16
C ASP A 64 -21.91 2.90 1.11
N GLU A 65 -22.31 1.97 0.25
CA GLU A 65 -21.66 0.68 0.13
C GLU A 65 -20.16 0.73 -0.25
N ASN A 66 -19.64 1.89 -0.68
CA ASN A 66 -18.21 2.05 -0.93
C ASN A 66 -17.37 2.07 0.35
N THR A 67 -17.93 2.42 1.52
CA THR A 67 -17.15 2.50 2.78
C THR A 67 -16.50 1.15 3.11
N ASP A 68 -17.19 0.04 2.90
CA ASP A 68 -16.63 -1.30 3.12
C ASP A 68 -15.47 -1.62 2.17
N ASN A 69 -15.57 -1.20 0.91
CA ASN A 69 -14.48 -1.33 -0.05
C ASN A 69 -13.30 -0.40 0.27
N ILE A 70 -13.55 0.78 0.84
CA ILE A 70 -12.49 1.68 1.36
C ILE A 70 -11.78 0.99 2.52
N ARG A 71 -12.51 0.45 3.50
CA ARG A 71 -11.95 -0.29 4.64
C ARG A 71 -11.11 -1.48 4.18
N GLY A 72 -11.61 -2.28 3.24
CA GLY A 72 -10.86 -3.37 2.61
C GLY A 72 -9.60 -2.90 1.88
N THR A 73 -9.66 -1.72 1.26
CA THR A 73 -8.49 -1.08 0.63
C THR A 73 -7.47 -0.61 1.66
N VAL A 74 -7.90 -0.05 2.79
CA VAL A 74 -7.04 0.36 3.91
C VAL A 74 -6.30 -0.84 4.51
N MET A 75 -6.99 -1.96 4.72
CA MET A 75 -6.36 -3.21 5.18
C MET A 75 -5.29 -3.68 4.18
N ALA A 76 -5.60 -3.66 2.88
CA ALA A 76 -4.64 -4.01 1.84
C ALA A 76 -3.45 -3.03 1.73
N LEU A 77 -3.69 -1.74 2.02
CA LEU A 77 -2.63 -0.73 2.10
C LEU A 77 -1.64 -1.07 3.20
N VAL A 78 -2.11 -1.48 4.39
CA VAL A 78 -1.24 -1.80 5.53
C VAL A 78 -0.25 -2.91 5.17
N ASP A 79 -0.72 -4.01 4.60
CA ASP A 79 0.15 -5.11 4.16
C ASP A 79 1.12 -4.66 3.06
N THR A 80 0.63 -3.90 2.08
CA THR A 80 1.44 -3.39 0.97
C THR A 80 2.51 -2.40 1.43
N TYR A 81 2.17 -1.53 2.39
CA TYR A 81 3.10 -0.61 3.03
C TYR A 81 4.18 -1.37 3.80
N ASN A 82 3.81 -2.41 4.55
CA ASN A 82 4.77 -3.21 5.30
C ASN A 82 5.76 -3.93 4.38
N ASN A 83 5.27 -4.55 3.30
CA ASN A 83 6.13 -5.14 2.27
C ASN A 83 7.08 -4.09 1.67
N SER A 84 6.56 -2.90 1.37
CA SER A 84 7.34 -1.78 0.84
C SER A 84 8.43 -1.28 1.80
N ILE A 85 8.12 -1.20 3.10
CA ILE A 85 9.10 -0.85 4.13
C ILE A 85 10.19 -1.93 4.22
N ASP A 86 9.81 -3.19 4.21
CA ASP A 86 10.73 -4.33 4.29
C ASP A 86 11.70 -4.34 3.10
N SER A 87 11.19 -4.40 1.87
CA SER A 87 12.03 -4.47 0.67
C SER A 87 12.87 -3.19 0.46
N ALA A 88 12.30 -2.00 0.70
CA ALA A 88 13.04 -0.75 0.55
C ALA A 88 14.10 -0.54 1.63
N SER A 89 13.87 -0.98 2.88
CA SER A 89 14.86 -0.87 3.96
C SER A 89 16.02 -1.85 3.76
N ASN A 90 15.74 -3.03 3.21
CA ASN A 90 16.73 -4.08 2.94
C ASN A 90 17.42 -3.93 1.57
N SER A 91 16.96 -3.02 0.71
CA SER A 91 17.58 -2.74 -0.59
C SER A 91 19.02 -2.25 -0.46
N SER A 92 19.86 -2.54 -1.46
CA SER A 92 21.19 -1.93 -1.58
C SER A 92 21.13 -0.46 -2.03
N SER A 93 20.00 -0.02 -2.59
CA SER A 93 19.80 1.33 -3.12
C SER A 93 19.62 2.37 -2.01
N SER A 94 20.49 3.38 -1.99
CA SER A 94 20.39 4.52 -1.08
C SER A 94 19.09 5.31 -1.26
N SER A 95 18.57 5.37 -2.49
CA SER A 95 17.28 6.01 -2.77
C SER A 95 16.13 5.24 -2.14
N MET A 96 16.12 3.90 -2.25
CA MET A 96 15.10 3.07 -1.62
C MET A 96 15.09 3.22 -0.10
N LYS A 97 16.25 3.17 0.55
CA LYS A 97 16.36 3.40 2.01
C LYS A 97 15.86 4.80 2.40
N ARG A 98 16.10 5.81 1.57
CA ARG A 98 15.61 7.19 1.79
C ARG A 98 14.07 7.23 1.72
N TYR A 99 13.46 6.59 0.73
CA TYR A 99 12.00 6.53 0.61
C TYR A 99 11.35 5.76 1.76
N ALA A 100 11.95 4.65 2.20
CA ALA A 100 11.49 3.94 3.40
C ALA A 100 11.47 4.87 4.62
N LYS A 101 12.52 5.67 4.84
CA LYS A 101 12.56 6.67 5.93
C LYS A 101 11.48 7.75 5.77
N GLN A 102 11.24 8.22 4.55
CA GLN A 102 10.18 9.21 4.29
C GLN A 102 8.79 8.65 4.58
N LEU A 103 8.53 7.40 4.19
CA LEU A 103 7.28 6.70 4.49
C LEU A 103 7.07 6.53 6.00
N LYS A 104 8.10 6.07 6.74
CA LYS A 104 8.04 5.95 8.20
C LYS A 104 7.78 7.28 8.89
N LYS A 105 8.46 8.34 8.44
CA LYS A 105 8.25 9.70 8.95
C LYS A 105 6.83 10.20 8.64
N LEU A 106 6.31 9.89 7.45
CA LEU A 106 4.95 10.23 7.08
C LEU A 106 3.93 9.52 7.97
N ALA A 107 4.05 8.21 8.15
CA ALA A 107 3.19 7.46 9.07
C ALA A 107 3.25 8.05 10.49
N GLY A 108 4.45 8.28 11.02
CA GLY A 108 4.62 8.86 12.36
C GLY A 108 4.07 10.28 12.51
N LYS A 109 3.97 11.08 11.43
CA LYS A 109 3.33 12.40 11.46
C LYS A 109 1.82 12.31 11.67
N TYR A 110 1.19 11.22 11.22
CA TYR A 110 -0.25 10.99 11.28
C TYR A 110 -0.61 9.82 12.21
N SER A 111 0.19 9.60 13.27
CA SER A 111 0.00 8.45 14.17
C SER A 111 -1.38 8.44 14.81
N ASP A 112 -1.85 9.61 15.23
CA ASP A 112 -3.08 9.75 16.00
C ASP A 112 -4.30 9.53 15.08
N GLU A 113 -4.27 10.07 13.86
CA GLU A 113 -5.30 9.84 12.86
C GLU A 113 -5.33 8.38 12.37
N LEU A 114 -4.17 7.74 12.25
CA LEU A 114 -4.06 6.31 11.96
C LEU A 114 -4.62 5.48 13.13
N GLU A 115 -4.31 5.84 14.37
CA GLU A 115 -4.79 5.12 15.56
C GLU A 115 -6.31 5.23 15.71
N ASN A 116 -6.88 6.40 15.40
CA ASN A 116 -8.33 6.63 15.41
C ASN A 116 -9.11 5.69 14.48
N ILE A 117 -8.50 5.21 13.40
CA ILE A 117 -9.10 4.22 12.48
C ILE A 117 -8.63 2.79 12.77
N GLY A 118 -7.90 2.56 13.86
CA GLY A 118 -7.44 1.24 14.27
C GLY A 118 -6.11 0.80 13.67
N ILE A 119 -5.27 1.73 13.19
CA ILE A 119 -3.92 1.45 12.66
C ILE A 119 -2.87 1.99 13.62
N THR A 120 -2.01 1.12 14.13
CA THR A 120 -0.88 1.52 15.00
C THR A 120 0.45 1.35 14.28
N ILE A 121 1.47 2.07 14.74
CA ILE A 121 2.81 2.06 14.17
C ILE A 121 3.76 1.31 15.10
N ASN A 122 4.40 0.27 14.60
CA ASN A 122 5.43 -0.47 15.32
C ASN A 122 6.73 0.33 15.40
N LYS A 123 7.63 -0.06 16.31
CA LYS A 123 8.92 0.61 16.52
C LYS A 123 9.79 0.67 15.26
N ASP A 124 9.68 -0.31 14.36
CA ASP A 124 10.41 -0.36 13.10
C ASP A 124 9.78 0.48 11.98
N GLY A 125 8.63 1.13 12.25
CA GLY A 125 7.87 1.96 11.34
C GLY A 125 6.92 1.19 10.41
N THR A 126 6.74 -0.12 10.62
CA THR A 126 5.65 -0.90 10.02
C THR A 126 4.31 -0.59 10.69
N LEU A 127 3.22 -0.86 9.99
CA LEU A 127 1.85 -0.63 10.45
C LEU A 127 1.22 -1.93 10.94
N LYS A 128 0.31 -1.82 11.91
CA LYS A 128 -0.55 -2.92 12.37
C LYS A 128 -1.99 -2.45 12.38
N ALA A 129 -2.84 -3.14 11.62
CA ALA A 129 -4.28 -2.89 11.61
C ALA A 129 -5.00 -3.76 12.63
N ASN A 130 -5.92 -3.16 13.38
CA ASN A 130 -6.98 -3.86 14.09
C ASN A 130 -8.21 -3.92 13.16
N GLU A 131 -8.49 -5.10 12.63
CA GLU A 131 -9.56 -5.30 11.65
C GLU A 131 -10.94 -4.88 12.18
N GLU A 132 -11.23 -5.11 13.46
CA GLU A 132 -12.53 -4.74 14.05
C GLU A 132 -12.70 -3.22 14.14
N LEU A 133 -11.63 -2.50 14.47
CA LEU A 133 -11.66 -1.04 14.55
C LEU A 133 -11.70 -0.41 13.15
N VAL A 134 -10.91 -0.93 12.21
CA VAL A 134 -10.96 -0.47 10.80
C VAL A 134 -12.36 -0.66 10.22
N LYS A 135 -13.03 -1.77 10.51
CA LYS A 135 -14.42 -2.02 10.07
C LYS A 135 -15.46 -1.07 10.67
N LYS A 136 -15.14 -0.41 11.78
CA LYS A 136 -16.03 0.56 12.44
C LYS A 136 -15.80 2.00 11.99
N ALA A 137 -14.67 2.31 11.35
CA ALA A 137 -14.37 3.66 10.87
C ALA A 137 -15.40 4.11 9.82
N ASP A 138 -16.09 5.21 10.07
CA ASP A 138 -17.08 5.79 9.15
C ASP A 138 -16.42 6.49 7.94
N ALA A 139 -17.23 6.87 6.95
CA ALA A 139 -16.70 7.46 5.71
C ALA A 139 -16.01 8.81 5.97
N ASP A 140 -16.53 9.61 6.89
CA ASP A 140 -15.97 10.92 7.25
C ASP A 140 -14.60 10.81 7.91
N THR A 141 -14.45 9.88 8.87
CA THR A 141 -13.16 9.60 9.51
C THR A 141 -12.15 9.10 8.48
N LEU A 142 -12.56 8.20 7.58
CA LEU A 142 -11.71 7.72 6.50
C LEU A 142 -11.36 8.84 5.50
N ASN A 143 -12.29 9.73 5.18
CA ASN A 143 -12.07 10.88 4.30
C ASN A 143 -11.07 11.87 4.90
N SER A 144 -11.16 12.09 6.21
CA SER A 144 -10.28 13.01 6.93
C SER A 144 -8.81 12.64 6.79
N LEU A 145 -8.48 11.37 6.53
CA LEU A 145 -7.12 10.88 6.35
C LEU A 145 -6.79 10.49 4.89
N PHE A 146 -7.74 9.90 4.18
CA PHE A 146 -7.54 9.32 2.86
C PHE A 146 -8.17 10.09 1.70
N GLY A 147 -8.95 11.11 2.01
CA GLY A 147 -9.55 12.02 1.04
C GLY A 147 -8.52 12.68 0.13
N ASN A 148 -8.97 13.06 -1.06
CA ASN A 148 -8.13 13.65 -2.10
C ASN A 148 -7.38 14.92 -1.63
N ASP A 149 -8.02 15.68 -0.75
CA ASP A 149 -7.51 16.95 -0.21
C ASP A 149 -6.62 16.76 1.03
N ASN A 150 -6.48 15.52 1.54
CA ASN A 150 -5.64 15.26 2.70
C ASN A 150 -4.15 15.11 2.34
N ASP A 151 -3.31 15.76 3.14
CA ASP A 151 -1.86 15.76 3.00
C ASP A 151 -1.20 14.39 3.16
N PHE A 152 -1.72 13.51 4.02
CA PHE A 152 -1.22 12.15 4.22
C PHE A 152 -1.27 11.36 2.92
N THR A 153 -2.45 11.21 2.33
CA THR A 153 -2.62 10.39 1.11
C THR A 153 -1.97 11.03 -0.11
N SER A 154 -2.02 12.36 -0.23
CA SER A 154 -1.29 13.06 -1.28
C SER A 154 0.23 12.89 -1.13
N SER A 155 0.78 12.91 0.09
CA SER A 155 2.20 12.66 0.34
C SER A 155 2.57 11.20 0.10
N LEU A 156 1.75 10.25 0.57
CA LEU A 156 1.93 8.83 0.34
C LEU A 156 1.94 8.52 -1.16
N TYR A 157 1.01 9.10 -1.93
CA TYR A 157 0.95 9.00 -3.39
C TYR A 157 2.24 9.51 -4.06
N ARG A 158 2.74 10.68 -3.65
CA ARG A 158 3.97 11.27 -4.22
C ARG A 158 5.20 10.42 -3.89
N VAL A 159 5.39 10.06 -2.61
CA VAL A 159 6.56 9.31 -2.15
C VAL A 159 6.57 7.92 -2.79
N SER A 160 5.44 7.21 -2.79
CA SER A 160 5.33 5.90 -3.43
C SER A 160 5.56 5.96 -4.95
N ARG A 161 5.11 7.01 -5.64
CA ARG A 161 5.39 7.22 -7.07
C ARG A 161 6.89 7.37 -7.34
N GLN A 162 7.57 8.20 -6.55
CA GLN A 162 9.00 8.42 -6.68
C GLN A 162 9.79 7.16 -6.35
N MET A 163 9.37 6.42 -5.33
CA MET A 163 9.94 5.12 -4.97
C MET A 163 9.76 4.08 -6.08
N SER A 164 8.59 4.02 -6.70
CA SER A 164 8.32 3.14 -7.85
C SER A 164 9.17 3.50 -9.07
N SER A 165 9.36 4.79 -9.36
CA SER A 165 10.25 5.22 -10.43
C SER A 165 11.72 4.84 -10.16
N SER A 166 12.21 5.06 -8.93
CA SER A 166 13.59 4.74 -8.58
C SER A 166 13.87 3.24 -8.60
N SER A 167 12.94 2.44 -8.07
CA SER A 167 13.09 0.97 -8.05
C SER A 167 12.97 0.36 -9.44
N TYR A 168 12.18 0.96 -10.34
CA TYR A 168 12.17 0.58 -11.76
C TYR A 168 13.57 0.70 -12.35
N ASP A 169 14.22 1.85 -12.19
CA ASP A 169 15.57 2.08 -12.71
C ASP A 169 16.57 1.08 -12.11
N ASP A 170 16.50 0.84 -10.79
CA ASP A 170 17.35 -0.14 -10.09
C ASP A 170 17.13 -1.57 -10.63
N TYR A 171 15.88 -1.98 -10.79
CA TYR A 171 15.51 -3.32 -11.27
C TYR A 171 15.97 -3.57 -12.72
N TYR A 172 15.65 -2.67 -13.65
CA TYR A 172 16.03 -2.85 -15.05
C TYR A 172 17.53 -2.65 -15.30
N THR A 173 18.22 -1.89 -14.44
CA THR A 173 19.69 -1.84 -14.46
C THR A 173 20.28 -3.17 -13.99
N SER A 174 19.73 -3.77 -12.94
CA SER A 174 20.21 -5.07 -12.42
C SER A 174 20.05 -6.21 -13.44
N LEU A 175 18.97 -6.19 -14.23
CA LEU A 175 18.72 -7.08 -15.35
C LEU A 175 19.81 -6.98 -16.42
N ARG A 176 20.15 -5.74 -16.83
CA ARG A 176 21.16 -5.48 -17.88
C ARG A 176 22.57 -5.86 -17.43
N ALA A 177 22.84 -5.78 -16.13
CA ALA A 177 24.13 -6.16 -15.54
C ALA A 177 24.30 -7.68 -15.36
N GLY A 178 23.32 -8.50 -15.75
CA GLY A 178 23.40 -9.97 -15.67
C GLY A 178 23.14 -10.54 -14.28
N SER A 179 22.47 -9.79 -13.40
CA SER A 179 22.03 -10.32 -12.10
C SER A 179 20.92 -11.34 -12.35
N ASN A 180 21.11 -12.59 -11.93
CA ASN A 180 20.17 -13.71 -12.12
C ASN A 180 18.75 -13.32 -11.70
N ILE A 181 17.84 -13.18 -12.68
CA ILE A 181 16.43 -12.94 -12.44
C ILE A 181 15.69 -14.26 -12.62
N ASN A 182 14.92 -14.63 -11.60
CA ASN A 182 14.05 -15.78 -11.63
C ASN A 182 12.85 -15.43 -12.53
N LEU A 183 13.02 -15.60 -13.84
CA LEU A 183 11.91 -15.54 -14.78
C LEU A 183 11.02 -16.78 -14.55
N THR A 184 10.04 -16.65 -13.67
CA THR A 184 8.91 -17.57 -13.64
C THR A 184 7.96 -17.15 -14.77
N VAL A 185 7.99 -17.92 -15.86
CA VAL A 185 7.01 -17.90 -16.95
C VAL A 185 5.75 -18.64 -16.51
#